data_AF-A0A367LX56-F1
#
_entry.id   AF-A0A367LX56-F1
#
_cell.length_a   1.000
_cell.length_b   1.000
_cell.length_c   1.000
_cell.angle_alpha   90.00
_cell.angle_beta   90.00
_cell.angle_gamma   90.00
#
_symmetry.space_group_name_H-M   'P 1'
#
loop_
_entity.id
_entity.type
_entity.pdbx_description
1 polymer ?
#
loop_
_entity_poly.entity_id
_entity_poly.type
_entity_poly.pdbx_seq_one_letter_code
_entity_poly.pdbx_strand_id
1 'polypeptide(L)'
;MHIPPELIIHQTRHWTLNQRIDSALPGYCMLGSRQPATAFHQLPEQALAEFGPLLARVEREMDALLRPRRIYVGRYGHMPGLPVHFHLMPLYDWVEELFWEDTRYRTLQQFGVPTA
;
A
#
# COMPACT_ATOMS: atom_id res chain seq x y z
N MET A 1 7.56 -13.23 -6.99
CA MET A 1 6.14 -13.57 -6.78
C MET A 1 5.45 -13.52 -8.14
N HIS A 2 4.67 -14.54 -8.50
CA HIS A 2 3.84 -14.50 -9.71
C HIS A 2 2.57 -13.73 -9.39
N ILE A 3 2.30 -12.65 -10.12
CA ILE A 3 1.04 -11.90 -10.01
C ILE A 3 0.14 -12.41 -11.15
N PRO A 4 -1.04 -12.97 -10.85
CA PRO A 4 -1.98 -13.38 -11.87
C PRO A 4 -2.32 -12.21 -12.81
N PRO A 5 -2.25 -12.38 -14.14
CA PRO A 5 -2.45 -11.28 -15.09
C PRO A 5 -3.79 -10.55 -14.93
N GLU A 6 -4.85 -11.24 -14.54
CA GLU A 6 -6.18 -10.70 -14.30
C GLU A 6 -6.27 -9.74 -13.11
N LEU A 7 -5.29 -9.79 -12.21
CA LEU A 7 -5.19 -8.88 -11.06
C LEU A 7 -4.34 -7.65 -11.37
N ILE A 8 -3.68 -7.59 -12.53
CA ILE A 8 -2.85 -6.44 -12.94
C ILE A 8 -3.78 -5.32 -13.42
N ILE A 9 -3.70 -4.17 -12.76
CA ILE A 9 -4.51 -2.98 -13.06
C ILE A 9 -3.75 -2.07 -14.02
N HIS A 10 -2.46 -1.86 -13.75
CA HIS A 10 -1.63 -0.97 -14.56
C HIS A 10 -0.16 -1.36 -14.47
N GLN A 11 0.58 -1.15 -15.55
CA GLN A 11 2.02 -1.33 -15.59
C GLN A 11 2.69 -0.17 -16.30
N THR A 12 3.84 0.20 -15.77
CA THR A 12 4.77 1.11 -16.40
C THR A 12 6.10 0.40 -16.62
N ARG A 13 7.13 1.14 -17.05
CA ARG A 13 8.48 0.57 -17.14
C ARG A 13 8.99 0.11 -15.77
N HIS A 14 8.67 0.83 -14.70
CA HIS A 14 9.27 0.66 -13.39
C HIS A 14 8.33 0.07 -12.33
N TRP A 15 7.02 0.14 -12.56
CA TRP A 15 6.03 -0.21 -11.54
C TRP A 15 4.94 -1.15 -12.07
N THR A 16 4.43 -2.01 -11.20
CA THR A 16 3.22 -2.81 -11.41
C THR A 16 2.23 -2.48 -10.31
N LEU A 17 1.04 -2.06 -10.71
CA LEU A 17 -0.12 -1.91 -9.84
C LEU A 17 -1.02 -3.13 -10.04
N ASN A 18 -1.29 -3.86 -8.96
CA ASN A 18 -2.20 -5.01 -8.99
C ASN A 18 -3.11 -5.02 -7.75
N GLN A 19 -4.24 -5.70 -7.85
CA GLN A 19 -5.07 -5.99 -6.68
C GLN A 19 -4.32 -6.89 -5.70
N ARG A 20 -4.50 -6.65 -4.40
CA ARG A 20 -3.97 -7.51 -3.34
C ARG A 20 -4.61 -8.90 -3.44
N ILE A 21 -3.78 -9.91 -3.69
CA ILE A 21 -4.22 -11.27 -4.08
C ILE A 21 -4.95 -12.05 -2.97
N ASP A 22 -4.76 -11.67 -1.71
CA ASP A 22 -5.20 -12.37 -0.50
C ASP A 22 -6.00 -11.44 0.44
N SER A 23 -6.66 -10.42 -0.11
CA SER A 23 -7.51 -9.53 0.67
C SER A 23 -8.88 -9.33 0.01
N ALA A 24 -9.92 -9.39 0.83
CA ALA A 24 -11.29 -9.06 0.44
C ALA A 24 -11.61 -7.56 0.54
N LEU A 25 -10.67 -6.72 1.03
CA LEU A 25 -10.89 -5.28 1.15
C LEU A 25 -11.02 -4.65 -0.25
N PRO A 26 -12.19 -4.08 -0.61
CA PRO A 26 -12.39 -3.53 -1.95
C PRO A 26 -11.40 -2.41 -2.26
N GLY A 27 -10.71 -2.51 -3.39
CA GLY A 27 -9.75 -1.51 -3.83
C GLY A 27 -8.36 -1.59 -3.19
N TYR A 28 -8.08 -2.59 -2.34
CA TYR A 28 -6.73 -2.80 -1.83
C TYR A 28 -5.79 -3.19 -2.98
N CYS A 29 -4.87 -2.28 -3.31
CA CYS A 29 -3.86 -2.48 -4.32
C CYS A 29 -2.44 -2.61 -3.75
N MET A 30 -1.58 -3.23 -4.53
CA MET A 30 -0.14 -3.33 -4.33
C MET A 30 0.55 -2.59 -5.47
N LEU A 31 1.46 -1.68 -5.13
CA LEU A 31 2.34 -1.01 -6.10
C LEU A 31 3.75 -1.53 -5.91
N GLY A 32 4.20 -2.42 -6.79
CA GLY A 32 5.49 -3.10 -6.73
C GLY A 32 6.48 -2.61 -7.78
N SER A 33 7.74 -2.45 -7.39
CA SER A 33 8.87 -2.24 -8.29
C SER A 33 9.04 -3.46 -9.20
N ARG A 34 9.29 -3.20 -10.49
CA ARG A 34 9.63 -4.24 -11.47
C ARG A 34 11.11 -4.60 -11.42
N GLN A 35 11.93 -3.79 -10.77
CA GLN A 35 13.35 -4.01 -10.53
C GLN A 35 13.54 -4.82 -9.24
N PRO A 36 14.55 -5.72 -9.20
CA PRO A 36 14.87 -6.53 -8.02
C PRO A 36 15.64 -5.73 -6.95
N ALA A 37 15.11 -4.56 -6.57
CA ALA A 37 15.66 -3.68 -5.55
C ALA A 37 14.82 -3.82 -4.27
N THR A 38 15.46 -4.02 -3.11
CA THR A 38 14.75 -4.21 -1.83
C THR A 38 14.66 -2.91 -1.02
N ALA A 39 15.44 -1.90 -1.39
CA ALA A 39 15.44 -0.57 -0.79
C ALA A 39 15.19 0.54 -1.83
N PHE A 40 14.58 1.64 -1.37
CA PHE A 40 14.18 2.75 -2.25
C PHE A 40 15.37 3.41 -2.94
N HIS A 41 16.47 3.62 -2.20
CA HIS A 41 17.69 4.24 -2.73
C HIS A 41 18.45 3.36 -3.75
N GLN A 42 18.02 2.11 -3.98
CA GLN A 42 18.57 1.23 -5.00
C GLN A 42 17.79 1.32 -6.33
N LEU A 43 16.66 2.03 -6.34
CA LEU A 43 15.87 2.22 -7.55
C LEU A 43 16.55 3.24 -8.48
N PRO A 44 16.40 3.07 -9.81
CA PRO A 44 16.80 4.10 -10.77
C PRO A 44 16.08 5.41 -10.50
N GLU A 45 16.75 6.54 -10.77
CA GLU A 45 16.17 7.89 -10.61
C GLU A 45 14.83 8.03 -11.35
N GLN A 46 14.69 7.44 -12.54
CA GLN A 46 13.44 7.48 -13.28
C GLN A 46 12.30 6.78 -12.55
N ALA A 47 12.56 5.66 -11.86
CA ALA A 47 11.55 4.96 -11.08
C ALA A 47 11.10 5.80 -9.87
N LEU A 48 12.05 6.48 -9.22
CA LEU A 48 11.78 7.40 -8.12
C LEU A 48 10.95 8.62 -8.58
N ALA A 49 11.31 9.21 -9.72
CA ALA A 49 10.58 10.34 -10.30
C ALA A 49 9.16 9.96 -10.75
N GLU A 50 8.97 8.74 -11.24
CA GLU A 50 7.66 8.24 -11.67
C GLU A 50 6.71 7.94 -10.50
N PHE A 51 7.26 7.64 -9.32
CA PHE A 51 6.50 7.19 -8.16
C PHE A 51 5.41 8.19 -7.72
N GLY A 52 5.77 9.47 -7.57
CA GLY A 52 4.83 10.51 -7.12
C GLY A 52 3.63 10.71 -8.06
N PRO A 53 3.85 10.99 -9.36
CA PRO A 53 2.77 11.12 -10.33
C PRO A 53 1.90 9.87 -10.46
N LEU A 54 2.51 8.68 -10.39
CA LEU A 54 1.77 7.42 -10.41
C LEU A 54 0.87 7.28 -9.18
N LEU A 55 1.38 7.59 -7.99
CA LEU A 55 0.61 7.55 -6.76
C LEU A 55 -0.59 8.51 -6.81
N ALA A 56 -0.38 9.76 -7.23
CA ALA A 56 -1.44 10.76 -7.37
C ALA A 56 -2.52 10.33 -8.38
N ARG A 57 -2.12 9.65 -9.46
CA ARG A 57 -3.08 9.07 -10.41
C ARG A 57 -3.91 7.98 -9.76
N VAL A 58 -3.28 7.03 -9.06
CA VAL A 58 -3.99 5.93 -8.38
C VAL A 58 -4.98 6.48 -7.35
N GLU A 59 -4.54 7.45 -6.54
CA GLU A 59 -5.38 8.11 -5.53
C GLU A 59 -6.62 8.75 -6.16
N ARG A 60 -6.45 9.53 -7.24
CA ARG A 60 -7.57 10.15 -7.96
C ARG A 60 -8.58 9.12 -8.49
N GLU A 61 -8.12 8.02 -9.08
CA GLU A 61 -9.03 6.99 -9.59
C GLU A 61 -9.74 6.25 -8.43
N MET A 62 -9.06 6.00 -7.32
CA MET A 62 -9.68 5.42 -6.12
C MET A 62 -10.75 6.35 -5.54
N ASP A 63 -10.48 7.64 -5.45
CA ASP A 63 -11.44 8.64 -4.98
C ASP A 63 -12.68 8.69 -5.88
N ALA A 64 -12.48 8.67 -7.20
CA ALA A 64 -13.59 8.73 -8.16
C ALA A 64 -14.47 7.46 -8.14
N LEU A 65 -13.84 6.28 -8.07
CA LEU A 65 -14.52 4.98 -8.25
C LEU A 65 -15.03 4.39 -6.94
N LEU A 66 -14.27 4.54 -5.86
CA LEU A 66 -14.51 3.85 -4.59
C LEU A 66 -14.91 4.80 -3.47
N ARG A 67 -14.56 6.09 -3.59
CA ARG A 67 -14.88 7.15 -2.62
C ARG A 67 -14.54 6.76 -1.18
N PRO A 68 -13.31 6.27 -0.90
CA PRO A 68 -12.90 6.01 0.47
C PRO A 68 -12.82 7.32 1.26
N ARG A 69 -12.78 7.22 2.59
CA ARG A 69 -12.57 8.38 3.46
C ARG A 69 -11.13 8.88 3.44
N ARG A 70 -10.18 7.96 3.23
CA ARG A 70 -8.75 8.23 2.98
C ARG A 70 -8.08 6.99 2.41
N ILE A 71 -6.87 7.15 1.87
CA ILE A 71 -6.05 6.03 1.39
C ILE A 71 -4.77 5.96 2.21
N TYR A 72 -4.50 4.79 2.80
CA TYR A 72 -3.21 4.52 3.42
C TYR A 72 -2.21 4.04 2.39
N VAL A 73 -1.02 4.64 2.42
CA VAL A 73 0.13 4.25 1.59
C VAL A 73 1.25 3.82 2.52
N GLY A 74 1.56 2.53 2.54
CA GLY A 74 2.49 1.95 3.53
C GLY A 74 3.52 0.99 2.92
N ARG A 75 4.75 1.06 3.41
CA ARG A 75 5.80 0.05 3.18
C ARG A 75 6.19 -0.56 4.53
N TYR A 76 5.87 -1.84 4.74
CA TYR A 76 6.10 -2.51 6.02
C TYR A 76 7.39 -3.34 6.05
N GLY A 77 7.78 -3.96 4.92
CA GLY A 77 9.05 -4.69 4.82
C GLY A 77 9.15 -5.94 5.71
N HIS A 78 8.02 -6.52 6.14
CA HIS A 78 8.00 -7.68 7.06
C HIS A 78 8.66 -8.95 6.48
N MET A 79 8.69 -9.11 5.15
CA MET A 79 9.41 -10.20 4.50
C MET A 79 10.64 -9.65 3.77
N PRO A 80 11.87 -10.06 4.17
CA PRO A 80 13.09 -9.62 3.50
C PRO A 80 13.20 -10.23 2.10
N GLY A 81 14.02 -9.60 1.24
CA GLY A 81 14.34 -10.13 -0.10
C GLY A 81 13.29 -9.85 -1.18
N LEU A 82 12.14 -9.26 -0.84
CA LEU A 82 11.16 -8.85 -1.83
C LEU A 82 11.53 -7.50 -2.45
N PRO A 83 11.24 -7.30 -3.76
CA PRO A 83 11.31 -5.99 -4.37
C PRO A 83 10.49 -4.96 -3.58
N VAL A 84 10.92 -3.70 -3.63
CA VAL A 84 10.19 -2.56 -3.07
C VAL A 84 8.73 -2.62 -3.51
N HIS A 85 7.82 -2.53 -2.55
CA HIS A 85 6.40 -2.45 -2.81
C HIS A 85 5.69 -1.63 -1.74
N PHE A 86 4.53 -1.09 -2.11
CA PHE A 86 3.64 -0.36 -1.22
C PHE A 86 2.25 -0.97 -1.22
N HIS A 87 1.62 -0.85 -0.06
CA HIS A 87 0.23 -1.16 0.18
C HIS A 87 -0.57 0.13 -0.01
N LEU A 88 -1.56 0.10 -0.90
CA LEU A 88 -2.53 1.17 -1.11
C LEU A 88 -3.87 0.67 -0.59
N MET A 89 -4.26 1.12 0.59
CA MET A 89 -5.41 0.60 1.32
C MET A 89 -6.48 1.69 1.44
N PRO A 90 -7.59 1.59 0.69
CA PRO A 90 -8.72 2.49 0.89
C PRO A 90 -9.35 2.20 2.27
N LEU A 91 -9.56 3.26 3.05
CA LEU A 91 -10.30 3.20 4.30
C LEU A 91 -11.71 3.71 4.11
N TYR A 92 -12.67 2.82 4.28
CA TYR A 92 -14.09 3.15 4.36
C TYR A 92 -14.49 3.36 5.82
N ASP A 93 -15.64 4.02 6.04
CA ASP A 93 -16.14 4.30 7.39
C ASP A 93 -16.21 3.03 8.25
N TRP A 94 -16.76 1.93 7.70
CA TRP A 94 -16.84 0.65 8.41
C TRP A 94 -15.48 0.05 8.78
N VAL A 95 -14.42 0.34 8.01
CA VAL A 95 -13.05 -0.14 8.33
C VAL A 95 -12.50 0.66 9.51
N GLU A 96 -12.71 1.98 9.50
CA GLU A 96 -12.29 2.87 10.57
C GLU A 96 -13.02 2.54 11.88
N GLU A 97 -14.32 2.27 11.83
CA GLU A 97 -15.12 1.80 12.97
C GLU A 97 -14.55 0.50 13.58
N LEU A 98 -14.34 -0.54 12.77
CA LEU A 98 -13.78 -1.81 13.24
C LEU A 98 -12.37 -1.65 13.82
N PHE A 99 -11.54 -0.79 13.21
CA PHE A 99 -10.22 -0.47 13.77
C PHE A 99 -10.34 0.20 15.15
N TRP A 100 -11.34 1.09 15.33
CA TRP A 100 -11.55 1.78 16.61
C TRP A 100 -12.01 0.84 17.72
N GLU A 101 -12.92 -0.09 17.39
CA GLU A 101 -13.50 -1.07 18.31
C GLU A 101 -12.52 -2.20 18.73
N ASP A 102 -11.53 -2.52 17.91
CA ASP A 102 -10.59 -3.59 18.20
C ASP A 102 -9.53 -3.18 19.24
N THR A 103 -9.70 -3.72 20.46
CA THR A 103 -8.85 -3.43 21.62
C THR A 103 -7.38 -3.84 21.42
N ARG A 104 -7.09 -4.78 20.50
CA ARG A 104 -5.71 -5.19 20.21
C ARG A 104 -4.88 -4.03 19.68
N TYR A 105 -5.48 -3.10 18.93
CA TYR A 105 -4.83 -1.89 18.45
C TYR A 105 -4.59 -0.83 19.53
N ARG A 106 -5.13 -1.03 20.74
CA ARG A 106 -4.89 -0.17 21.91
C ARG A 106 -3.76 -0.67 22.79
N THR A 107 -3.34 -1.92 22.63
CA THR A 107 -2.24 -2.54 23.40
C THR A 107 -1.00 -1.65 23.47
N LEU A 108 -0.60 -1.05 22.34
CA LEU A 108 0.61 -0.22 22.28
C LEU A 108 0.48 1.13 23.00
N GLN A 109 -0.73 1.61 23.30
CA GLN A 109 -0.92 2.87 24.05
C GLN A 109 -0.34 2.77 25.47
N GLN A 110 -0.25 1.56 26.01
CA GLN A 110 0.30 1.30 27.34
C GLN A 110 1.84 1.47 27.40
N PHE A 111 2.53 1.45 26.26
CA PHE A 111 4.00 1.56 26.19
C PHE A 111 4.49 3.01 26.04
N GLY A 112 3.58 3.96 25.82
CA GLY A 112 3.91 5.38 25.58
C GLY A 112 3.89 6.26 26.82
N VAL A 113 3.53 5.72 28.00
CA VAL A 113 3.54 6.46 29.26
C VAL A 113 4.94 6.31 29.87
N PRO A 114 5.76 7.38 29.96
CA PRO A 114 7.05 7.31 30.62
C PRO A 114 6.86 6.84 32.06
N THR A 115 7.65 5.88 32.50
CA THR A 115 7.73 5.53 33.92
C THR A 115 8.22 6.75 34.69
N ALA A 116 7.48 7.15 35.74
CA ALA A 116 7.85 8.24 36.64
C ALA A 116 9.14 7.94 37.41
#